data_AF-A0A1Q8LG76-F1
#
_entry.id   AF-A0A1Q8LG76-F1
#
_cell.length_a   1.000
_cell.length_b   1.000
_cell.length_c   1.000
_cell.angle_alpha   90.00
_cell.angle_beta   90.00
_cell.angle_gamma   90.00
#
_symmetry.space_group_name_H-M   'P 1'
#
loop_
_entity.id
_entity.type
_entity.pdbx_description
1 polymer ?
#
loop_
_entity_poly.entity_id
_entity_poly.type
_entity_poly.pdbx_seq_one_letter_code
_entity_poly.pdbx_strand_id
1 'polypeptide(L)'
;MNPAFRAGTSPAPAPKPGRPRPSEGSARPVMGDPAPHASSGPTLCCDRCGCPPGDPLQQILMNAVWLVDGPDRPITACYCRACAPGGPITDLTCQRCGDGPLLAGDLAADPDGQLPARAQGWLTAAGWNLTGPVCPTCHPSPR
;
A
#
# COMPACT_ATOMS: atom_id res chain seq x y z
N MET A 1 -29.17 45.00 -3.46
CA MET A 1 -28.63 45.91 -2.43
C MET A 1 -28.82 45.31 -1.05
N ASN A 2 -27.74 45.01 -0.33
CA ASN A 2 -27.67 44.78 1.12
C ASN A 2 -26.21 44.99 1.57
N PRO A 3 -25.93 45.33 2.84
CA PRO A 3 -25.05 46.44 3.17
C PRO A 3 -23.73 46.01 3.83
N ALA A 4 -22.87 47.01 3.96
CA ALA A 4 -21.55 46.97 4.56
C ALA A 4 -21.51 46.46 6.01
N PHE A 5 -20.43 45.76 6.36
CA PHE A 5 -19.93 45.67 7.73
C PHE A 5 -18.48 46.18 7.77
N ARG A 6 -18.25 47.18 8.62
CA ARG A 6 -16.95 47.72 9.03
C ARG A 6 -16.90 47.78 10.57
N ALA A 7 -15.68 47.90 11.09
CA ALA A 7 -15.23 48.00 12.50
C ALA A 7 -15.05 46.63 13.17
N GLY A 8 -13.86 46.23 13.60
CA GLY A 8 -12.97 46.85 14.62
C GLY A 8 -12.96 45.86 15.80
N THR A 9 -11.89 45.46 16.47
CA THR A 9 -10.70 46.15 16.95
C THR A 9 -9.61 45.13 17.29
N SER A 10 -8.35 45.55 17.19
CA SER A 10 -7.15 44.81 17.57
C SER A 10 -6.78 45.13 19.03
N PRO A 11 -6.36 44.17 19.86
CA PRO A 11 -5.67 44.46 21.12
C PRO A 11 -4.21 43.99 21.15
N ALA A 12 -3.35 44.82 21.73
CA ALA A 12 -1.99 44.52 22.20
C ALA A 12 -1.77 45.27 23.55
N PRO A 13 -0.69 45.04 24.34
CA PRO A 13 -0.05 43.78 24.76
C PRO A 13 0.23 43.69 26.30
N ALA A 14 0.49 42.46 26.81
CA ALA A 14 1.43 41.98 27.87
C ALA A 14 1.61 42.71 29.26
N PRO A 15 2.46 42.21 30.20
CA PRO A 15 2.57 40.91 30.89
C PRO A 15 2.61 41.05 32.45
N LYS A 16 2.53 39.95 33.23
CA LYS A 16 3.15 39.89 34.58
C LYS A 16 3.73 38.49 34.90
N PRO A 17 4.95 38.40 35.47
CA PRO A 17 5.61 37.15 35.83
C PRO A 17 5.30 36.73 37.28
N GLY A 18 5.07 35.44 37.50
CA GLY A 18 5.04 34.81 38.83
C GLY A 18 5.88 33.53 38.80
N ARG A 19 6.90 33.47 39.66
CA ARG A 19 7.87 32.36 39.78
C ARG A 19 7.22 31.06 40.30
N PRO A 20 7.89 29.90 40.14
CA PRO A 20 7.33 28.58 40.39
C PRO A 20 7.46 28.15 41.86
N ARG A 21 6.58 27.24 42.29
CA ARG A 21 6.70 26.50 43.54
C ARG A 21 6.79 25.00 43.21
N PRO A 22 7.82 24.27 43.68
CA PRO A 22 7.88 22.83 43.50
C PRO A 22 7.07 22.16 44.61
N SER A 23 6.23 21.21 44.22
CA SER A 23 5.69 20.21 45.15
C SER A 23 5.85 18.84 44.50
N GLU A 24 6.88 18.13 44.95
CA GLU A 24 7.00 16.68 44.86
C GLU A 24 5.80 16.02 45.55
N GLY A 25 5.24 14.97 44.94
CA GLY A 25 4.10 14.29 45.54
C GLY A 25 3.47 13.19 44.69
N SER A 26 4.21 12.09 44.56
CA SER A 26 3.72 10.71 44.48
C SER A 26 2.91 10.22 43.27
N ALA A 27 3.51 9.20 42.65
CA ALA A 27 3.04 8.34 41.59
C ALA A 27 1.62 7.76 41.77
N ARG A 28 0.89 7.71 40.66
CA ARG A 28 -0.01 6.59 40.32
C ARG A 28 0.26 6.20 38.86
N PRO A 29 0.53 4.91 38.55
CA PRO A 29 0.64 4.48 37.17
C PRO A 29 -0.77 4.35 36.60
N VAL A 30 -1.10 5.13 35.59
CA VAL A 30 -2.30 4.89 34.78
C VAL A 30 -1.81 4.38 33.43
N MET A 31 -2.01 3.08 33.24
CA MET A 31 -1.95 2.40 31.95
C MET A 31 -2.84 3.14 30.95
N GLY A 32 -2.32 3.43 29.76
CA GLY A 32 -3.14 4.04 28.72
C GLY A 32 -2.35 4.68 27.58
N ASP A 33 -1.48 3.92 26.93
CA ASP A 33 -1.21 4.16 25.51
C ASP A 33 -1.13 2.76 24.88
N PRO A 34 -2.03 2.37 23.96
CA PRO A 34 -1.70 1.25 23.10
C PRO A 34 -0.54 1.76 22.26
N ALA A 35 0.69 1.45 22.70
CA ALA A 35 1.85 1.55 21.86
C ALA A 35 1.42 0.94 20.52
N PRO A 36 1.46 1.69 19.40
CA PRO A 36 1.29 1.04 18.11
C PRO A 36 2.36 -0.04 18.12
N HIS A 37 1.92 -1.30 18.12
CA HIS A 37 2.83 -2.40 17.88
C HIS A 37 3.54 -1.99 16.60
N ALA A 38 4.80 -1.59 16.75
CA ALA A 38 5.67 -1.33 15.63
C ALA A 38 5.84 -2.70 14.99
N SER A 39 4.91 -3.05 14.11
CA SER A 39 5.10 -4.08 13.13
C SER A 39 6.25 -3.56 12.28
N SER A 40 7.46 -3.93 12.69
CA SER A 40 8.69 -3.81 11.91
C SER A 40 8.67 -4.76 10.70
N GLY A 41 7.50 -4.87 10.05
CA GLY A 41 7.43 -5.34 8.69
C GLY A 41 8.03 -4.27 7.78
N PRO A 42 8.52 -4.65 6.58
CA PRO A 42 8.92 -3.67 5.59
C PRO A 42 7.77 -2.68 5.40
N THR A 43 8.06 -1.38 5.54
CA THR A 43 7.07 -0.36 5.26
C THR A 43 6.70 -0.47 3.79
N LEU A 44 5.49 -0.95 3.53
CA LEU A 44 4.97 -1.09 2.18
C LEU A 44 4.85 0.31 1.57
N CYS A 45 5.65 0.60 0.55
CA CYS A 45 5.65 1.87 -0.14
C CYS A 45 5.33 1.64 -1.61
N CYS A 46 4.63 2.59 -2.23
CA CYS A 46 4.34 2.51 -3.66
C CYS A 46 5.64 2.55 -4.47
N ASP A 47 5.85 1.57 -5.36
CA ASP A 47 7.07 1.50 -6.18
C ASP A 47 7.19 2.64 -7.21
N ARG A 48 6.10 3.40 -7.44
CA ARG A 48 6.09 4.54 -8.36
C ARG A 48 6.37 5.88 -7.69
N CYS A 49 5.71 6.16 -6.56
CA CYS A 49 5.79 7.47 -5.91
C CYS A 49 6.51 7.44 -4.56
N GLY A 50 6.83 6.26 -4.03
CA GLY A 50 7.49 6.08 -2.73
C GLY A 50 6.60 6.37 -1.52
N CYS A 51 5.35 6.81 -1.71
CA CYS A 51 4.46 7.12 -0.59
C CYS A 51 4.00 5.83 0.13
N PRO A 52 3.92 5.85 1.47
CA PRO A 52 3.26 4.79 2.23
C PRO A 52 1.73 4.86 2.02
N PRO A 53 0.98 3.82 2.43
CA PRO A 53 -0.47 3.87 2.45
C PRO A 53 -1.00 4.99 3.35
N GLY A 54 -1.92 5.80 2.83
CA GLY A 54 -2.53 6.90 3.58
C GLY A 54 -3.68 6.47 4.50
N ASP A 55 -4.24 5.29 4.26
CA ASP A 55 -5.38 4.73 5.00
C ASP A 55 -5.39 3.18 4.92
N PRO A 56 -6.17 2.48 5.77
CA PRO A 56 -6.24 1.01 5.77
C PRO A 56 -6.72 0.38 4.46
N LEU A 57 -7.61 1.04 3.71
CA LEU A 57 -8.05 0.53 2.41
C LEU A 57 -6.90 0.60 1.40
N GLN A 58 -6.13 1.68 1.40
CA GLN A 58 -4.93 1.80 0.58
C GLN A 58 -3.87 0.75 0.95
N GLN A 59 -3.70 0.43 2.23
CA GLN A 59 -2.81 -0.66 2.68
C GLN A 59 -3.23 -2.01 2.07
N ILE A 60 -4.53 -2.34 2.08
CA ILE A 60 -5.05 -3.58 1.49
C ILE A 60 -4.78 -3.60 -0.03
N LEU A 61 -5.04 -2.50 -0.73
CA LEU A 61 -4.78 -2.40 -2.17
C LEU A 61 -3.30 -2.55 -2.51
N MET A 62 -2.42 -1.95 -1.70
CA MET A 62 -0.98 -2.00 -1.91
C MET A 62 -0.41 -3.39 -1.62
N ASN A 63 -1.09 -4.24 -0.85
CA ASN A 63 -0.66 -5.63 -0.63
C ASN A 63 -0.80 -6.50 -1.89
N ALA A 64 -1.56 -6.05 -2.90
CA ALA A 64 -1.63 -6.74 -4.18
C ALA A 64 -0.28 -6.66 -4.90
N VAL A 65 0.24 -7.80 -5.32
CA VAL A 65 1.44 -7.88 -6.16
C VAL A 65 1.03 -7.68 -7.60
N TRP A 66 1.65 -6.73 -8.28
CA TRP A 66 1.47 -6.48 -9.70
C TRP A 66 2.61 -7.07 -10.49
N LEU A 67 2.33 -7.69 -11.63
CA LEU A 67 3.31 -8.01 -12.65
C LEU A 67 3.19 -6.98 -13.77
N VAL A 68 4.24 -6.19 -13.97
CA VAL A 68 4.31 -5.11 -14.97
C VAL A 68 5.54 -5.25 -15.85
N ASP A 69 5.51 -4.61 -17.01
CA ASP A 69 6.70 -4.51 -17.85
C ASP A 69 7.80 -3.70 -17.15
N GLY A 70 8.97 -4.31 -17.07
CA GLY A 70 10.22 -3.63 -16.74
C GLY A 70 11.06 -3.39 -18.00
N PRO A 71 12.16 -2.62 -17.88
CA PRO A 71 12.99 -2.24 -19.03
C PRO A 71 13.56 -3.46 -19.78
N ASP A 72 13.98 -4.50 -19.06
CA ASP A 72 14.55 -5.71 -19.67
C ASP A 72 13.59 -6.91 -19.61
N ARG A 73 12.87 -7.04 -18.49
CA ARG A 73 12.00 -8.17 -18.18
C ARG A 73 10.82 -7.73 -17.32
N PRO A 74 9.73 -8.51 -17.26
CA PRO A 74 8.67 -8.27 -16.30
C PRO A 74 9.20 -8.22 -14.86
N ILE A 75 8.62 -7.32 -14.05
CA ILE A 75 8.97 -7.12 -12.65
C ILE A 75 7.71 -7.14 -11.79
N THR A 76 7.89 -7.52 -10.52
CA THR A 76 6.85 -7.35 -9.52
C THR A 76 6.88 -5.95 -8.93
N ALA A 77 5.72 -5.34 -8.73
CA ALA A 77 5.57 -4.04 -8.11
C ALA A 77 4.32 -3.98 -7.23
N CYS A 78 4.24 -2.97 -6.38
CA CYS A 78 3.07 -2.61 -5.60
C CYS A 78 2.77 -1.12 -5.81
N TYR A 79 1.49 -0.78 -5.95
CA TYR A 79 1.07 0.57 -6.30
C TYR A 79 0.00 1.10 -5.35
N CYS A 80 0.10 2.39 -5.02
CA CYS A 80 -1.02 3.09 -4.43
C CYS A 80 -2.15 3.27 -5.45
N ARG A 81 -3.36 3.58 -4.96
CA ARG A 81 -4.55 3.77 -5.79
C ARG A 81 -4.37 4.78 -6.94
N ALA A 82 -3.58 5.83 -6.71
CA ALA A 82 -3.32 6.86 -7.70
C ALA A 82 -2.24 6.47 -8.74
N CYS A 83 -1.38 5.51 -8.41
CA CYS A 83 -0.26 5.10 -9.25
C CYS A 83 -0.48 3.79 -9.99
N ALA A 84 -1.52 3.03 -9.62
CA ALA A 84 -1.84 1.77 -10.26
C ALA A 84 -1.89 1.92 -11.79
N PRO A 85 -1.31 0.98 -12.54
CA PRO A 85 -1.28 1.06 -13.99
C PRO A 85 -2.71 1.02 -14.53
N GLY A 86 -2.95 1.84 -15.56
CA GLY A 86 -4.18 1.77 -16.34
C GLY A 86 -4.08 0.72 -17.45
N GLY A 87 -5.17 0.52 -18.18
CA GLY A 87 -5.26 -0.44 -19.29
C GLY A 87 -5.83 -1.80 -18.87
N PRO A 88 -5.62 -2.84 -19.68
CA PRO A 88 -6.06 -4.19 -19.37
C PRO A 88 -5.40 -4.70 -18.08
N ILE A 89 -6.20 -5.36 -17.25
CA ILE A 89 -5.75 -6.01 -16.02
C ILE A 89 -6.30 -7.42 -16.00
N THR A 90 -5.44 -8.39 -15.72
CA THR A 90 -5.82 -9.79 -15.51
C THR A 90 -5.41 -10.22 -14.12
N ASP A 91 -6.37 -10.73 -13.36
CA ASP A 91 -6.12 -11.40 -12.09
C ASP A 91 -5.73 -12.85 -12.36
N LEU A 92 -4.46 -13.20 -12.10
CA LEU A 92 -4.03 -14.59 -12.13
C LEU A 92 -4.21 -15.18 -10.74
N THR A 93 -5.33 -15.86 -10.54
CA THR A 93 -5.68 -16.43 -9.24
C THR A 93 -5.18 -17.87 -9.11
N CYS A 94 -4.44 -18.17 -8.04
CA CYS A 94 -4.12 -19.55 -7.66
C CYS A 94 -5.40 -20.30 -7.29
N GLN A 95 -5.66 -21.44 -7.94
CA GLN A 95 -6.85 -22.25 -7.68
C GLN A 95 -6.87 -22.90 -6.29
N ARG A 96 -5.73 -22.89 -5.55
CA ARG A 96 -5.62 -23.49 -4.22
C ARG A 96 -5.81 -22.49 -3.08
N CYS A 97 -5.11 -21.36 -3.12
CA CYS A 97 -5.17 -20.37 -2.05
C CYS A 97 -6.01 -19.14 -2.39
N GLY A 98 -6.35 -18.92 -3.67
CA GLY A 98 -7.05 -17.72 -4.11
C GLY A 98 -6.15 -16.49 -4.29
N ASP A 99 -4.85 -16.59 -4.04
CA ASP A 99 -3.91 -15.48 -4.22
C ASP A 99 -3.25 -15.51 -5.61
N GLY A 100 -2.80 -14.36 -6.06
CA GLY A 100 -1.84 -14.27 -7.14
C GLY A 100 -1.63 -12.84 -7.62
N PRO A 101 -0.74 -12.66 -8.62
CA PRO A 101 -0.40 -11.35 -9.10
C PRO A 101 -1.49 -10.79 -10.03
N LEU A 102 -1.58 -9.47 -10.06
CA LEU A 102 -2.33 -8.71 -11.06
C LEU A 102 -1.40 -8.40 -12.23
N LEU A 103 -1.72 -8.88 -13.42
CA LEU A 103 -0.96 -8.60 -14.63
C LEU A 103 -1.55 -7.38 -15.31
N ALA A 104 -0.72 -6.42 -15.70
CA ALA A 104 -1.17 -5.17 -16.31
C ALA A 104 -0.59 -4.94 -17.70
N GLY A 105 -1.34 -4.21 -18.52
CA GLY A 105 -0.89 -3.75 -19.84
C GLY A 105 -0.63 -4.92 -20.80
N ASP A 106 0.53 -4.91 -21.46
CA ASP A 106 0.91 -5.91 -22.46
C ASP A 106 1.25 -7.29 -21.87
N LEU A 107 1.22 -7.41 -20.54
CA LEU A 107 1.33 -8.69 -19.83
C LEU A 107 -0.03 -9.27 -19.43
N ALA A 108 -1.10 -8.48 -19.47
CA ALA A 108 -2.44 -8.96 -19.21
C ALA A 108 -2.87 -9.96 -20.30
N ALA A 109 -3.81 -10.84 -19.96
CA ALA A 109 -4.39 -11.76 -20.92
C ALA A 109 -5.12 -11.00 -22.03
N ASP A 110 -5.08 -11.57 -23.23
CA ASP A 110 -5.89 -11.10 -24.33
C ASP A 110 -7.40 -11.41 -24.10
N PRO A 111 -8.30 -10.92 -24.98
CA PRO A 111 -9.73 -11.18 -24.85
C PRO A 111 -10.12 -12.66 -24.87
N ASP A 112 -9.27 -13.54 -25.42
CA ASP A 112 -9.46 -15.00 -25.45
C ASP A 112 -8.91 -15.69 -24.19
N GLY A 113 -8.41 -14.90 -23.23
CA GLY A 113 -7.86 -15.36 -21.96
C GLY A 113 -6.44 -15.93 -22.07
N GLN A 114 -5.75 -15.74 -23.20
CA GLN A 114 -4.38 -16.21 -23.37
C GLN A 114 -3.38 -15.22 -22.80
N LEU A 115 -2.48 -15.72 -21.96
CA LEU A 115 -1.39 -14.93 -21.41
C LEU A 115 -0.29 -14.71 -22.47
N PRO A 116 0.26 -13.50 -22.58
CA PRO A 116 1.42 -13.23 -23.43
C PRO A 116 2.64 -14.09 -23.05
N ALA A 117 3.45 -14.49 -24.04
CA ALA A 117 4.60 -15.37 -23.81
C ALA A 117 5.59 -14.83 -22.77
N ARG A 118 5.75 -13.51 -22.68
CA ARG A 118 6.59 -12.86 -21.66
C ARG A 118 6.05 -13.07 -20.24
N ALA A 119 4.75 -12.90 -20.04
CA ALA A 119 4.10 -13.16 -18.77
C ALA A 119 4.18 -14.64 -18.41
N GLN A 120 3.88 -15.53 -19.35
CA GLN A 120 3.98 -16.98 -19.15
C GLN A 120 5.39 -17.40 -18.74
N GLY A 121 6.41 -16.97 -19.49
CA GLY A 121 7.81 -17.31 -19.22
C GLY A 121 8.27 -16.83 -17.85
N TRP A 122 7.89 -15.61 -17.46
CA TRP A 122 8.20 -15.08 -16.14
C TRP A 122 7.51 -15.87 -15.02
N LEU A 123 6.20 -16.15 -15.16
CA LEU A 123 5.42 -16.89 -14.17
C LEU A 123 5.94 -18.31 -13.98
N THR A 124 6.22 -19.02 -15.08
CA THR A 124 6.81 -20.36 -15.03
C THR A 124 8.19 -20.36 -14.40
N ALA A 125 9.04 -19.37 -14.72
CA ALA A 125 10.35 -19.21 -14.05
C ALA A 125 10.21 -18.90 -12.55
N ALA A 126 9.15 -18.20 -12.15
CA ALA A 126 8.78 -17.97 -10.76
C ALA A 126 8.13 -19.20 -10.09
N GLY A 127 7.97 -20.32 -10.80
CA GLY A 127 7.46 -21.58 -10.28
C GLY A 127 5.94 -21.75 -10.34
N TRP A 128 5.23 -20.91 -11.11
CA TRP A 128 3.80 -21.10 -11.36
C TRP A 128 3.53 -22.24 -12.35
N ASN A 129 2.50 -23.03 -12.07
CA ASN A 129 1.88 -23.92 -13.05
C ASN A 129 0.70 -23.21 -13.70
N LEU A 130 0.65 -23.10 -15.04
CA LEU A 130 -0.35 -22.30 -15.77
C LEU A 130 -1.48 -23.13 -16.41
N THR A 131 -1.34 -24.45 -16.55
CA THR A 131 -2.40 -25.33 -17.11
C THR A 131 -3.55 -25.53 -16.12
N GLY A 132 -3.28 -25.31 -14.83
CA GLY A 132 -4.25 -25.01 -13.80
C GLY A 132 -3.53 -24.09 -12.80
N PRO A 133 -3.77 -22.76 -12.85
CA PRO A 133 -3.01 -21.77 -12.09
C PRO A 133 -2.77 -22.17 -10.64
N VAL A 134 -1.54 -22.55 -10.31
CA VAL A 134 -1.11 -22.84 -8.94
C VAL A 134 0.20 -22.12 -8.68
N CYS A 135 0.22 -21.33 -7.61
CA CYS A 135 1.37 -20.55 -7.19
C CYS A 135 2.50 -21.45 -6.65
N PRO A 136 3.77 -20.99 -6.64
CA PRO A 136 4.92 -21.78 -6.20
C PRO A 136 4.79 -22.28 -4.75
N THR A 137 4.12 -21.53 -3.87
CA THR A 137 3.88 -21.94 -2.47
C THR A 137 2.90 -23.11 -2.38
N CYS A 138 1.91 -23.16 -3.28
CA CYS A 138 0.90 -24.21 -3.32
C CYS A 138 1.25 -25.35 -4.29
N HIS A 139 2.28 -25.18 -5.11
CA HIS A 139 2.81 -26.21 -6.01
C HIS A 139 3.83 -27.06 -5.24
N PRO A 140 3.48 -28.28 -4.78
CA PRO A 140 4.46 -29.15 -4.16
C PRO A 140 5.52 -29.47 -5.22
N SER A 141 6.75 -29.04 -4.98
CA SER A 141 7.88 -29.51 -5.79
C SER A 141 7.93 -31.04 -5.72
N PRO A 142 8.08 -31.76 -6.84
CA PRO A 142 8.30 -33.20 -6.77
C PRO A 142 9.60 -33.43 -5.96
N ARG A 143 9.47 -34.20 -4.88
CA ARG A 143 10.61 -34.72 -4.10
C ARG A 143 11.34 -35.80 -4.88
#